data_AF-D6WVS8-F1
#
_entry.id   AF-D6WVS8-F1
#
_cell.length_a   1.000
_cell.length_b   1.000
_cell.length_c   1.000
_cell.angle_alpha   90.00
_cell.angle_beta   90.00
_cell.angle_gamma   90.00
#
_symmetry.space_group_name_H-M   'P 1'
#
loop_
_entity.id
_entity.type
_entity.pdbx_description
1 polymer ?
#
loop_
_entity_poly.entity_id
_entity_poly.type
_entity_poly.pdbx_seq_one_letter_code
_entity_poly.pdbx_strand_id
1 'polypeptide(L)'
;MSTISSGDELIDFIYQNSVQEVQKCKSVKTPIGKFRLLIRYCLVNKCLHFPLEALNKSDKKPYIYERNSIIGDEILSTILLSVLLQCKKINFQLDLFNYYFLDLTWGIPDRVKLELVPCQSLGINISFSENRAVIVHIRPNSVASESGEITVGDILANLNDVEINSSCKGRLNTILRLSKGRPINLIIIKASHNNDIFAPFKTILRDLKLGANHEQTPRQNEPKSGFKAAYLGCVSVGCKGSVKQIEEALKFHLNKFEINDRKPVSIEIGEINVKILLETGEILFKHSFMQISSCGSAPNLPNYVAYIAGEENCDTANNFVCYIFYVHDVSLAYTILQSIVLFRILKEIREWVHVYSIAQEKYYGAVGFSKGQNHPSISYGNEDISYFVNHKFS
;
A
#
# COMPACT_ATOMS: atom_id res chain seq x y z
N MET A 1 37.12 15.54 -15.21
CA MET A 1 36.47 16.30 -14.13
C MET A 1 35.12 16.79 -14.64
N SER A 2 34.08 15.99 -14.44
CA SER A 2 32.70 16.38 -14.77
C SER A 2 32.18 17.27 -13.65
N THR A 3 31.88 18.52 -13.96
CA THR A 3 31.16 19.45 -13.09
C THR A 3 29.78 18.88 -12.78
N ILE A 4 29.64 18.23 -11.62
CA ILE A 4 28.35 17.83 -11.07
C ILE A 4 27.60 19.13 -10.75
N SER A 5 26.39 19.25 -11.28
CA SER A 5 25.52 20.42 -11.10
C SER A 5 25.14 20.54 -9.62
N SER A 6 25.23 21.74 -9.04
CA SER A 6 24.83 22.03 -7.65
C SER A 6 23.40 21.61 -7.31
N GLY A 7 22.54 21.40 -8.31
CA GLY A 7 21.19 20.86 -8.14
C GLY A 7 21.13 19.35 -7.84
N ASP A 8 22.09 18.56 -8.33
CA ASP A 8 22.11 17.11 -8.12
C ASP A 8 22.58 16.75 -6.71
N GLU A 9 23.58 17.48 -6.20
CA GLU A 9 24.06 17.34 -4.81
C GLU A 9 22.95 17.67 -3.78
N LEU A 10 22.12 18.67 -4.08
CA LEU A 10 21.00 19.04 -3.21
C LEU A 10 19.94 17.94 -3.15
N ILE A 11 19.60 17.33 -4.30
CA ILE A 11 18.59 16.26 -4.36
C ILE A 11 19.09 14.99 -3.66
N ASP A 12 20.38 14.65 -3.80
CA ASP A 12 21.00 13.56 -3.06
C ASP A 12 20.88 13.78 -1.55
N PHE A 13 21.24 14.96 -1.06
CA PHE A 13 21.10 15.30 0.36
C PHE A 13 19.65 15.18 0.86
N ILE A 14 18.67 15.67 0.08
CA ILE A 14 17.25 15.57 0.41
C ILE A 14 16.79 14.10 0.49
N TYR A 15 17.24 13.26 -0.45
CA TYR A 15 16.95 11.84 -0.43
C TYR A 15 17.58 11.14 0.78
N GLN A 16 18.86 11.40 1.07
CA GLN A 16 19.54 10.85 2.24
C GLN A 16 18.86 11.23 3.55
N ASN A 17 18.44 12.50 3.70
CA ASN A 17 17.68 12.94 4.86
C ASN A 17 16.34 12.19 4.97
N SER A 18 15.63 11.99 3.85
CA SER A 18 14.39 11.21 3.82
C SER A 18 14.60 9.77 4.30
N VAL A 19 15.69 9.12 3.88
CA VAL A 19 16.06 7.78 4.35
C VAL A 19 16.36 7.77 5.85
N GLN A 20 17.11 8.76 6.35
CA GLN A 20 17.44 8.86 7.77
C GLN A 20 16.20 9.04 8.65
N GLU A 21 15.24 9.88 8.23
CA GLU A 21 13.99 10.08 8.98
C GLU A 21 13.16 8.79 9.07
N VAL A 22 13.07 8.03 7.97
CA VAL A 22 12.41 6.72 7.96
C VAL A 22 13.13 5.72 8.86
N GLN A 23 14.46 5.73 8.88
CA GLN A 23 15.25 4.84 9.73
C GLN A 23 15.07 5.13 11.23
N LYS A 24 14.98 6.42 11.60
CA LYS A 24 14.72 6.86 12.98
C LYS A 24 13.31 6.50 13.46
N CYS A 25 12.36 6.33 12.54
CA CYS A 25 10.99 5.94 12.88
C CYS A 25 10.95 4.50 13.43
N LYS A 26 10.69 4.37 14.73
CA LYS A 26 10.59 3.09 15.43
C LYS A 26 9.19 2.47 15.37
N SER A 27 8.18 3.27 15.08
CA SER A 27 6.77 2.85 15.07
C SER A 27 6.42 2.01 13.85
N VAL A 28 7.12 2.20 12.73
CA VAL A 28 7.02 1.37 11.51
C VAL A 28 8.10 0.30 11.53
N LYS A 29 7.68 -0.96 11.60
CA LYS A 29 8.56 -2.09 11.95
C LYS A 29 8.99 -2.91 10.74
N THR A 30 8.11 -3.07 9.76
CA THR A 30 8.36 -3.95 8.62
C THR A 30 9.18 -3.23 7.54
N PRO A 31 10.03 -3.95 6.79
CA PRO A 31 10.72 -3.37 5.63
C PRO A 31 9.75 -2.78 4.62
N ILE A 32 8.61 -3.45 4.38
CA ILE A 32 7.55 -2.96 3.50
C ILE A 32 7.02 -1.63 4.02
N GLY A 33 6.63 -1.54 5.29
CA GLY A 33 6.10 -0.31 5.87
C GLY A 33 7.11 0.84 5.84
N LYS A 34 8.39 0.55 6.13
CA LYS A 34 9.46 1.55 6.02
C LYS A 34 9.60 2.05 4.58
N PHE A 35 9.49 1.17 3.60
CA PHE A 35 9.49 1.55 2.21
C PHE A 35 8.27 2.40 1.82
N ARG A 36 7.07 2.04 2.30
CA ARG A 36 5.86 2.87 2.11
C ARG A 36 6.07 4.26 2.69
N LEU A 37 6.67 4.36 3.88
CA LEU A 37 7.00 5.63 4.52
C LEU A 37 8.03 6.42 3.71
N LEU A 38 9.09 5.76 3.22
CA LEU A 38 10.11 6.40 2.39
C LEU A 38 9.52 7.01 1.12
N ILE A 39 8.63 6.28 0.43
CA ILE A 39 7.95 6.81 -0.74
C ILE A 39 7.18 8.09 -0.39
N ARG A 40 6.47 8.13 0.75
CA ARG A 40 5.74 9.34 1.19
C ARG A 40 6.69 10.51 1.43
N TYR A 41 7.79 10.29 2.13
CA TYR A 41 8.83 11.31 2.32
C TYR A 41 9.37 11.80 0.98
N CYS A 42 9.71 10.89 0.07
CA CYS A 42 10.26 11.22 -1.23
C CYS A 42 9.27 11.95 -2.15
N LEU A 43 7.96 11.70 -2.01
CA LEU A 43 6.91 12.45 -2.73
C LEU A 43 6.78 13.87 -2.19
N VAL A 44 6.70 14.05 -0.86
CA VAL A 44 6.63 15.37 -0.21
C VAL A 44 7.90 16.18 -0.52
N ASN A 45 9.07 15.54 -0.43
CA ASN A 45 10.37 16.15 -0.67
C ASN A 45 10.77 16.18 -2.15
N LYS A 46 9.90 15.72 -3.05
CA LYS A 46 10.09 15.75 -4.52
C LYS A 46 11.39 15.07 -5.00
N CYS A 47 11.84 14.03 -4.31
CA CYS A 47 13.09 13.30 -4.62
C CYS A 47 12.88 11.83 -5.02
N LEU A 48 11.64 11.37 -5.23
CA LEU A 48 11.35 9.96 -5.54
C LEU A 48 12.02 9.41 -6.82
N HIS A 49 12.30 10.28 -7.80
CA HIS A 49 12.99 9.92 -9.04
C HIS A 49 14.47 9.58 -8.83
N PHE A 50 15.11 10.21 -7.84
CA PHE A 50 16.55 10.13 -7.60
C PHE A 50 17.10 8.70 -7.45
N PRO A 51 16.54 7.81 -6.61
CA PRO A 51 17.05 6.45 -6.48
C PRO A 51 16.98 5.65 -7.79
N LEU A 52 15.94 5.86 -8.60
CA LEU A 52 15.81 5.17 -9.88
C LEU A 52 16.82 5.72 -10.91
N GLU A 53 17.05 7.03 -10.92
CA GLU A 53 18.06 7.65 -11.77
C GLU A 53 19.48 7.14 -11.44
N ALA A 54 19.82 7.11 -10.15
CA ALA A 54 21.10 6.57 -9.68
C ALA A 54 21.26 5.09 -10.05
N LEU A 55 20.18 4.31 -9.93
CA LEU A 55 20.18 2.90 -10.29
C LEU A 55 20.33 2.67 -11.80
N ASN A 56 19.69 3.49 -12.64
CA ASN A 56 19.82 3.39 -14.10
C ASN A 56 21.24 3.73 -14.60
N LYS A 57 21.98 4.55 -13.84
CA LYS A 57 23.40 4.85 -14.10
C LYS A 57 24.36 3.80 -13.52
N SER A 58 23.86 2.83 -12.75
CA SER A 58 24.68 1.87 -12.02
C SER A 58 24.82 0.55 -12.76
N ASP A 59 26.06 0.08 -12.90
CA ASP A 59 26.37 -1.27 -13.40
C ASP A 59 25.85 -2.39 -12.49
N LYS A 60 25.41 -2.06 -11.26
CA LYS A 60 24.85 -3.02 -10.31
C LYS A 60 23.41 -3.42 -10.63
N LYS A 61 22.70 -2.64 -11.45
CA LYS A 61 21.28 -2.84 -11.76
C LYS A 61 20.92 -4.27 -12.21
N PRO A 62 21.66 -4.93 -13.14
CA PRO A 62 21.33 -6.28 -13.60
C PRO A 62 21.53 -7.38 -12.54
N TYR A 63 22.33 -7.11 -11.50
CA TYR A 63 22.56 -8.04 -10.38
C TYR A 63 21.48 -7.91 -9.29
N ILE A 64 20.64 -6.89 -9.41
CA ILE A 64 19.68 -6.47 -8.40
C ILE A 64 18.25 -6.69 -8.94
N TYR A 65 18.01 -6.44 -10.23
CA TYR A 65 16.72 -6.58 -10.87
C TYR A 65 16.79 -7.42 -12.15
N GLU A 66 15.81 -8.31 -12.31
CA GLU A 66 15.65 -9.12 -13.51
C GLU A 66 15.23 -8.27 -14.71
N ARG A 67 15.69 -8.62 -15.92
CA ARG A 67 15.44 -7.86 -17.16
C ARG A 67 13.96 -7.77 -17.56
N ASN A 68 13.11 -8.67 -17.06
CA ASN A 68 11.66 -8.67 -17.27
C ASN A 68 10.90 -7.76 -16.28
N SER A 69 11.54 -7.28 -15.21
CA SER A 69 10.93 -6.34 -14.26
C SER A 69 10.91 -4.91 -14.81
N ILE A 70 9.97 -4.08 -14.36
CA ILE A 70 9.89 -2.66 -14.80
C ILE A 70 11.22 -1.93 -14.60
N ILE A 71 11.93 -2.18 -13.50
CA ILE A 71 13.20 -1.53 -13.26
C ILE A 71 14.29 -2.15 -14.11
N GLY A 72 14.39 -3.48 -14.16
CA GLY A 72 15.48 -4.15 -14.85
C GLY A 72 15.44 -3.93 -16.36
N ASP A 73 14.25 -3.81 -16.94
CA ASP A 73 14.06 -3.44 -18.34
C ASP A 73 14.48 -1.98 -18.61
N GLU A 74 15.24 -1.76 -19.68
CA GLU A 74 15.77 -0.43 -20.01
C GLU A 74 14.67 0.55 -20.42
N ILE A 75 13.68 0.08 -21.18
CA ILE A 75 12.60 0.90 -21.71
C ILE A 75 11.61 1.22 -20.60
N LEU A 76 11.13 0.21 -19.86
CA LEU A 76 10.17 0.38 -18.78
C LEU A 76 10.75 1.22 -17.64
N SER A 77 12.04 1.06 -17.31
CA SER A 77 12.68 1.87 -16.28
C SER A 77 12.80 3.33 -16.70
N THR A 78 13.06 3.59 -17.97
CA THR A 78 13.10 4.95 -18.54
C THR A 78 11.71 5.60 -18.53
N ILE A 79 10.67 4.82 -18.84
CA ILE A 79 9.27 5.27 -18.74
C ILE A 79 8.92 5.58 -17.28
N LEU A 80 9.25 4.69 -16.35
CA LEU A 80 9.02 4.90 -14.92
C LEU A 80 9.74 6.17 -14.42
N LEU A 81 11.00 6.35 -14.79
CA LEU A 81 11.76 7.56 -14.43
C LEU A 81 11.08 8.83 -14.97
N SER A 82 10.56 8.80 -16.20
CA SER A 82 9.82 9.91 -16.79
C SER A 82 8.55 10.24 -15.99
N VAL A 83 7.83 9.22 -15.52
CA VAL A 83 6.66 9.40 -14.64
C VAL A 83 7.07 10.01 -13.30
N LEU A 84 8.13 9.49 -12.66
CA LEU A 84 8.61 10.02 -11.37
C LEU A 84 9.09 11.47 -11.47
N LEU A 85 9.67 11.86 -12.61
CA LEU A 85 10.01 13.25 -12.92
C LEU A 85 8.77 14.14 -13.10
N GLN A 86 7.64 13.62 -13.58
CA GLN A 86 6.37 14.37 -13.54
C GLN A 86 5.82 14.46 -12.11
N CYS A 87 5.93 13.40 -11.30
CA CYS A 87 5.53 13.42 -9.90
C CYS A 87 6.27 14.52 -9.12
N LYS A 88 7.54 14.78 -9.42
CA LYS A 88 8.32 15.90 -8.85
C LYS A 88 7.60 17.27 -8.96
N LYS A 89 6.80 17.47 -9.99
CA LYS A 89 6.08 18.74 -10.24
C LYS A 89 4.82 18.88 -9.39
N ILE A 90 4.32 17.79 -8.81
CA ILE A 90 3.12 17.77 -7.98
C ILE A 90 3.48 18.14 -6.55
N ASN A 91 2.65 18.98 -5.92
CA ASN A 91 2.78 19.33 -4.51
C ASN A 91 1.98 18.35 -3.65
N PHE A 92 2.60 17.24 -3.27
CA PHE A 92 1.99 16.25 -2.39
C PHE A 92 1.87 16.79 -0.96
N GLN A 93 0.64 16.85 -0.44
CA GLN A 93 0.35 17.20 0.96
C GLN A 93 0.03 15.93 1.76
N LEU A 94 1.06 15.12 2.04
CA LEU A 94 0.90 13.88 2.80
C LEU A 94 1.23 14.11 4.28
N ASP A 95 0.39 13.63 5.20
CA ASP A 95 0.75 13.57 6.62
C ASP A 95 1.81 12.46 6.83
N LEU A 96 3.06 12.88 6.98
CA LEU A 96 4.20 11.96 7.21
C LEU A 96 4.16 11.31 8.60
N PHE A 97 3.32 11.80 9.52
CA PHE A 97 3.15 11.23 10.86
C PHE A 97 1.96 10.26 10.94
N ASN A 98 1.15 10.15 9.88
CA ASN A 98 0.10 9.14 9.78
C ASN A 98 0.66 7.86 9.15
N TYR A 99 1.48 7.15 9.93
CA TYR A 99 2.17 5.92 9.49
C TYR A 99 1.67 4.65 10.18
N TYR A 100 0.65 4.75 11.04
CA TYR A 100 0.25 3.70 11.99
C TYR A 100 -0.14 2.37 11.33
N PHE A 101 -0.59 2.41 10.08
CA PHE A 101 -1.00 1.24 9.30
C PHE A 101 -0.06 0.91 8.14
N LEU A 102 1.06 1.63 7.99
CA LEU A 102 1.98 1.40 6.88
C LEU A 102 2.65 0.03 6.91
N ASP A 103 2.71 -0.66 8.05
CA ASP A 103 3.17 -2.05 8.07
C ASP A 103 2.18 -3.02 7.41
N LEU A 104 0.89 -2.68 7.39
CA LEU A 104 -0.16 -3.54 6.85
C LEU A 104 -0.57 -3.13 5.44
N THR A 105 -0.88 -1.85 5.25
CA THR A 105 -1.51 -1.36 4.02
C THR A 105 -1.00 0.01 3.60
N TRP A 106 -1.27 0.36 2.35
CA TRP A 106 -1.13 1.73 1.83
C TRP A 106 -2.29 2.62 2.22
N GLY A 107 -3.43 2.04 2.58
CA GLY A 107 -4.58 2.77 3.11
C GLY A 107 -4.20 3.48 4.39
N ILE A 108 -4.67 4.72 4.54
CA ILE A 108 -4.41 5.55 5.70
C ILE A 108 -5.75 5.89 6.34
N PRO A 109 -5.98 5.52 7.61
CA PRO A 109 -7.18 5.95 8.33
C PRO A 109 -7.08 7.43 8.70
N ASP A 110 -8.22 8.04 9.01
CA ASP A 110 -8.24 9.38 9.57
C ASP A 110 -7.49 9.41 10.91
N ARG A 111 -6.75 10.50 11.09
CA ARG A 111 -5.98 10.78 12.29
C ARG A 111 -6.43 12.11 12.86
N VAL A 112 -6.91 12.08 14.08
CA VAL A 112 -7.38 13.26 14.80
C VAL A 112 -6.38 13.58 15.92
N LYS A 113 -5.97 14.84 16.00
CA LYS A 113 -5.19 15.37 17.11
C LYS A 113 -6.15 16.13 18.02
N LEU A 114 -6.19 15.78 19.29
CA LEU A 114 -7.06 16.41 20.28
C LEU A 114 -6.24 16.99 21.41
N GLU A 115 -6.61 18.18 21.85
CA GLU A 115 -6.13 18.78 23.10
C GLU A 115 -7.33 18.83 24.07
N LEU A 116 -7.22 18.13 25.19
CA LEU A 116 -8.26 18.07 26.20
C LEU A 116 -7.84 18.82 27.46
N VAL A 117 -8.83 19.25 28.24
CA VAL A 117 -8.59 19.91 29.53
C VAL A 117 -7.83 18.99 30.49
N PRO A 118 -7.01 19.55 31.42
CA PRO A 118 -6.34 18.76 32.43
C PRO A 118 -7.35 17.94 33.24
N CYS A 119 -7.18 16.62 33.30
CA CYS A 119 -8.09 15.74 34.03
C CYS A 119 -7.36 14.58 34.70
N GLN A 120 -7.99 13.99 35.73
CA GLN A 120 -7.43 12.82 36.43
C GLN A 120 -7.75 11.50 35.72
N SER A 121 -8.79 11.50 34.88
CA SER A 121 -9.22 10.36 34.08
C SER A 121 -9.91 10.87 32.83
N LEU A 122 -9.53 10.32 31.67
CA LEU A 122 -10.18 10.60 30.39
C LEU A 122 -11.60 10.03 30.31
N GLY A 123 -11.90 8.99 31.09
CA GLY A 123 -13.17 8.26 31.02
C GLY A 123 -13.25 7.23 29.88
N ILE A 124 -12.13 6.81 29.31
CA ILE A 124 -12.06 5.73 28.32
C ILE A 124 -11.53 4.44 28.94
N ASN A 125 -12.04 3.30 28.46
CA ASN A 125 -11.41 2.00 28.67
C ASN A 125 -10.80 1.53 27.36
N ILE A 126 -9.59 0.98 27.43
CA ILE A 126 -8.87 0.45 26.28
C ILE A 126 -8.59 -1.04 26.44
N SER A 127 -8.60 -1.75 25.32
CA SER A 127 -8.09 -3.11 25.20
C SER A 127 -7.00 -3.15 24.14
N PHE A 128 -6.09 -4.11 24.27
CA PHE A 128 -4.99 -4.25 23.30
C PHE A 128 -5.27 -5.42 22.36
N SER A 129 -5.19 -5.17 21.07
CA SER A 129 -5.14 -6.20 20.02
C SER A 129 -3.99 -5.88 19.08
N GLU A 130 -3.17 -6.89 18.74
CA GLU A 130 -1.99 -6.75 17.87
C GLU A 130 -1.11 -5.53 18.19
N ASN A 131 -0.84 -5.28 19.49
CA ASN A 131 -0.04 -4.15 19.98
C ASN A 131 -0.69 -2.75 19.83
N ARG A 132 -1.99 -2.66 19.53
CA ARG A 132 -2.76 -1.42 19.36
C ARG A 132 -3.76 -1.23 20.50
N ALA A 133 -3.88 -0.02 21.04
CA ALA A 133 -4.83 0.31 22.09
C ALA A 133 -6.18 0.75 21.51
N VAL A 134 -7.13 -0.18 21.45
CA VAL A 134 -8.49 0.04 20.95
C VAL A 134 -9.39 0.49 22.08
N ILE A 135 -10.16 1.55 21.86
CA ILE A 135 -11.12 2.10 22.79
C ILE A 135 -12.36 1.19 22.79
N VAL A 136 -12.65 0.57 23.93
CA VAL A 136 -13.73 -0.43 24.03
C VAL A 136 -14.97 0.11 24.75
N HIS A 137 -14.81 1.19 25.49
CA HIS A 137 -15.88 1.84 26.22
C HIS A 137 -15.52 3.29 26.52
N ILE A 138 -16.50 4.18 26.44
CA ILE A 138 -16.40 5.60 26.81
C ILE A 138 -17.46 5.87 27.87
N ARG A 139 -17.05 6.40 29.02
CA ARG A 139 -17.95 6.74 30.12
C ARG A 139 -18.76 8.00 29.74
N PRO A 140 -20.10 7.99 29.90
CA PRO A 140 -20.92 9.18 29.72
C PRO A 140 -20.46 10.33 30.62
N ASN A 141 -20.60 11.58 30.15
CA ASN A 141 -20.22 12.79 30.88
C ASN A 141 -18.75 12.80 31.34
N SER A 142 -17.87 12.15 30.58
CA SER A 142 -16.43 12.21 30.78
C SER A 142 -15.78 13.17 29.78
N VAL A 143 -14.56 13.61 30.06
CA VAL A 143 -13.78 14.49 29.18
C VAL A 143 -13.67 13.93 27.76
N ALA A 144 -13.47 12.61 27.62
CA ALA A 144 -13.45 11.97 26.31
C ALA A 144 -14.83 11.99 25.62
N SER A 145 -15.92 11.76 26.36
CA SER A 145 -17.28 11.81 25.81
C SER A 145 -17.69 13.22 25.39
N GLU A 146 -17.31 14.24 26.15
CA GLU A 146 -17.63 15.64 25.87
C GLU A 146 -16.89 16.18 24.64
N SER A 147 -15.76 15.57 24.27
CA SER A 147 -15.02 15.96 23.06
C SER A 147 -15.80 15.71 21.76
N GLY A 148 -16.73 14.74 21.74
CA GLY A 148 -17.50 14.34 20.55
C GLY A 148 -16.69 13.63 19.45
N GLU A 149 -15.36 13.67 19.50
CA GLU A 149 -14.46 13.19 18.45
C GLU A 149 -13.99 11.74 18.65
N ILE A 150 -14.17 11.21 19.86
CA ILE A 150 -13.70 9.87 20.25
C ILE A 150 -14.87 8.90 20.23
N THR A 151 -14.73 7.78 19.51
CA THR A 151 -15.76 6.74 19.39
C THR A 151 -15.22 5.37 19.80
N VAL A 152 -16.12 4.48 20.24
CA VAL A 152 -15.76 3.08 20.53
C VAL A 152 -15.30 2.40 19.24
N GLY A 153 -14.18 1.70 19.31
CA GLY A 153 -13.49 1.08 18.17
C GLY A 153 -12.28 1.86 17.68
N ASP A 154 -12.18 3.17 17.97
CA ASP A 154 -11.02 3.97 17.62
C ASP A 154 -9.75 3.50 18.35
N ILE A 155 -8.59 3.84 17.80
CA ILE A 155 -7.30 3.55 18.44
C ILE A 155 -6.77 4.81 19.12
N LEU A 156 -6.40 4.67 20.39
CA LEU A 156 -5.55 5.63 21.07
C LEU A 156 -4.09 5.36 20.68
N ALA A 157 -3.56 6.14 19.75
CA ALA A 157 -2.19 5.95 19.25
C ALA A 157 -1.14 6.68 20.09
N ASN A 158 -1.47 7.85 20.63
CA ASN A 158 -0.55 8.65 21.45
C ASN A 158 -1.27 9.35 22.59
N LEU A 159 -0.59 9.48 23.73
CA LEU A 159 -0.99 10.26 24.89
C LEU A 159 0.22 11.04 25.41
N ASN A 160 0.16 12.37 25.38
CA ASN A 160 1.21 13.26 25.88
C ASN A 160 2.61 12.89 25.35
N ASP A 161 2.70 12.76 24.03
CA ASP A 161 3.91 12.38 23.28
C ASP A 161 4.37 10.92 23.47
N VAL A 162 3.67 10.14 24.29
CA VAL A 162 3.94 8.71 24.46
C VAL A 162 3.09 7.88 23.49
N GLU A 163 3.75 7.13 22.60
CA GLU A 163 3.08 6.15 21.75
C GLU A 163 2.48 5.03 22.61
N ILE A 164 1.19 4.79 22.46
CA ILE A 164 0.46 3.79 23.24
C ILE A 164 0.47 2.47 22.50
N ASN A 165 1.11 1.48 23.12
CA ASN A 165 1.26 0.13 22.62
C ASN A 165 1.11 -0.89 23.77
N SER A 166 1.24 -2.20 23.51
CA SER A 166 0.95 -3.22 24.53
C SER A 166 1.86 -3.15 25.77
N SER A 167 3.04 -2.52 25.67
CA SER A 167 3.91 -2.27 26.83
C SER A 167 3.36 -1.21 27.80
N CYS A 168 2.43 -0.37 27.32
CA CYS A 168 1.72 0.62 28.13
C CYS A 168 0.52 0.03 28.88
N LYS A 169 0.20 -1.27 28.70
CA LYS A 169 -0.90 -1.95 29.38
C LYS A 169 -0.75 -1.82 30.89
N GLY A 170 -1.80 -1.36 31.56
CA GLY A 170 -1.79 -1.09 33.01
C GLY A 170 -1.06 0.19 33.45
N ARG A 171 -0.35 0.87 32.54
CA ARG A 171 0.43 2.10 32.83
C ARG A 171 -0.21 3.38 32.30
N LEU A 172 -1.34 3.29 31.60
CA LEU A 172 -2.01 4.44 30.98
C LEU A 172 -2.33 5.55 31.98
N ASN A 173 -2.86 5.20 33.16
CA ASN A 173 -3.15 6.18 34.21
C ASN A 173 -1.88 6.83 34.77
N THR A 174 -0.76 6.11 34.80
CA THR A 174 0.53 6.69 35.20
C THR A 174 0.98 7.70 34.15
N ILE A 175 0.89 7.35 32.86
CA ILE A 175 1.23 8.26 31.75
C ILE A 175 0.37 9.52 31.81
N LEU A 176 -0.93 9.39 32.08
CA LEU A 176 -1.85 10.52 32.24
C LEU A 176 -1.47 11.43 33.43
N ARG A 177 -1.12 10.82 34.58
CA ARG A 177 -0.75 11.56 35.81
C ARG A 177 0.55 12.34 35.69
N LEU A 178 1.48 11.94 34.81
CA LEU A 178 2.72 12.67 34.56
C LEU A 178 2.47 14.09 34.00
N SER A 179 1.28 14.33 33.46
CA SER A 179 0.88 15.61 32.86
C SER A 179 -0.05 16.42 33.77
N LYS A 180 0.00 16.20 35.09
CA LYS A 180 -0.90 16.86 36.04
C LYS A 180 -0.86 18.39 35.90
N GLY A 181 -2.03 18.99 35.69
CA GLY A 181 -2.19 20.43 35.55
C GLY A 181 -1.84 20.99 34.16
N ARG A 182 -1.55 20.14 33.17
CA ARG A 182 -1.31 20.54 31.77
C ARG A 182 -2.42 19.98 30.85
N PRO A 183 -2.70 20.63 29.71
CA PRO A 183 -3.58 20.06 28.70
C PRO A 183 -3.11 18.66 28.27
N ILE A 184 -4.06 17.79 27.95
CA ILE A 184 -3.80 16.41 27.56
C ILE A 184 -3.87 16.32 26.05
N ASN A 185 -2.74 15.96 25.41
CA ASN A 185 -2.64 15.79 23.97
C ASN A 185 -2.87 14.32 23.60
N LEU A 186 -3.82 14.08 22.68
CA LEU A 186 -4.14 12.76 22.17
C LEU A 186 -3.94 12.71 20.65
N ILE A 187 -3.50 11.56 20.17
CA ILE A 187 -3.64 11.18 18.77
C ILE A 187 -4.58 9.98 18.70
N ILE A 188 -5.71 10.17 18.04
CA ILE A 188 -6.73 9.15 17.79
C ILE A 188 -6.66 8.74 16.33
N ILE A 189 -6.66 7.43 16.08
CA ILE A 189 -6.79 6.88 14.74
C ILE A 189 -8.21 6.34 14.60
N LYS A 190 -8.96 6.87 13.64
CA LYS A 190 -10.38 6.55 13.47
C LYS A 190 -10.55 5.16 12.87
N ALA A 191 -11.46 4.39 13.46
CA ALA A 191 -11.80 3.06 12.96
C ALA A 191 -12.69 3.10 11.71
N SER A 192 -13.47 4.18 11.57
CA SER A 192 -14.40 4.38 10.47
C SER A 192 -14.21 5.74 9.82
N HIS A 193 -14.41 5.80 8.51
CA HIS A 193 -14.50 7.02 7.72
C HIS A 193 -15.79 6.96 6.89
N ASN A 194 -16.60 8.02 6.90
CA ASN A 194 -17.88 8.08 6.19
C ASN A 194 -18.80 6.86 6.42
N ASN A 195 -18.90 6.39 7.67
CA ASN A 195 -19.63 5.19 8.11
C ASN A 195 -19.08 3.84 7.63
N ASP A 196 -17.99 3.82 6.86
CA ASP A 196 -17.30 2.59 6.50
C ASP A 196 -16.12 2.31 7.42
N ILE A 197 -16.08 1.10 7.98
CA ILE A 197 -14.95 0.64 8.80
C ILE A 197 -13.73 0.45 7.91
N PHE A 198 -12.63 1.12 8.24
CA PHE A 198 -11.36 0.98 7.56
C PHE A 198 -10.94 -0.50 7.57
N ALA A 199 -10.75 -1.10 6.40
CA ALA A 199 -10.69 -2.57 6.26
C ALA A 199 -9.72 -3.27 7.25
N PRO A 200 -8.51 -2.74 7.53
CA PRO A 200 -7.61 -3.31 8.54
C PRO A 200 -8.18 -3.34 9.98
N PHE A 201 -9.15 -2.49 10.32
CA PHE A 201 -9.82 -2.52 11.64
C PHE A 201 -10.79 -3.68 11.76
N LYS A 202 -11.35 -4.23 10.67
CA LYS A 202 -12.37 -5.28 10.77
C LYS A 202 -11.88 -6.50 11.53
N THR A 203 -10.64 -6.92 11.31
CA THR A 203 -10.02 -8.04 12.04
C THR A 203 -9.81 -7.69 13.51
N ILE A 204 -9.23 -6.52 13.77
CA ILE A 204 -8.92 -6.02 15.12
C ILE A 204 -10.18 -5.90 15.99
N LEU A 205 -11.25 -5.35 15.42
CA LEU A 205 -12.53 -5.16 16.10
C LEU A 205 -13.21 -6.51 16.38
N ARG A 206 -13.19 -7.44 15.42
CA ARG A 206 -13.70 -8.79 15.58
C ARG A 206 -13.02 -9.54 16.73
N ASP A 207 -11.69 -9.45 16.83
CA ASP A 207 -10.92 -10.11 17.90
C ASP A 207 -11.31 -9.60 19.29
N LEU A 208 -11.64 -8.31 19.38
CA LEU A 208 -12.07 -7.67 20.63
C LEU A 208 -13.57 -7.80 20.88
N LYS A 209 -14.32 -8.49 20.00
CA LYS A 209 -15.79 -8.58 20.02
C LYS A 209 -16.47 -7.20 20.01
N LEU A 210 -15.79 -6.20 19.46
CA LEU A 210 -16.31 -4.87 19.22
C LEU A 210 -16.85 -4.87 17.79
N GLY A 211 -18.11 -4.50 17.61
CA GLY A 211 -18.78 -4.61 16.31
C GLY A 211 -19.91 -5.65 16.24
N ALA A 212 -20.36 -6.19 17.38
CA ALA A 212 -21.56 -7.01 17.45
C ALA A 212 -22.42 -6.60 18.64
N ASN A 213 -23.20 -5.51 18.49
CA ASN A 213 -24.43 -5.21 19.23
C ASN A 213 -25.18 -4.04 18.58
N HIS A 214 -25.58 -4.24 17.33
CA HIS A 214 -26.84 -3.76 16.74
C HIS A 214 -27.10 -4.64 15.52
N GLU A 215 -27.46 -5.90 15.77
CA GLU A 215 -28.19 -6.78 14.84
C GLU A 215 -28.46 -8.12 15.55
N GLN A 216 -29.39 -8.10 16.50
CA GLN A 216 -30.27 -9.27 16.66
C GLN A 216 -31.36 -9.14 15.60
N THR A 217 -31.04 -9.54 14.38
CA THR A 217 -32.03 -10.08 13.44
C THR A 217 -31.41 -11.32 12.78
N PRO A 218 -32.24 -12.33 12.44
CA PRO A 218 -31.74 -13.59 11.91
C PRO A 218 -30.97 -13.33 10.62
N ARG A 219 -29.84 -14.03 10.46
CA ARG A 219 -29.07 -14.18 9.22
C ARG A 219 -29.94 -14.04 7.97
N GLN A 220 -29.87 -12.90 7.30
CA GLN A 220 -30.21 -12.73 5.90
C GLN A 220 -29.62 -11.41 5.40
N ASN A 221 -28.69 -11.54 4.43
CA ASN A 221 -28.14 -10.50 3.55
C ASN A 221 -27.10 -9.54 4.16
N GLU A 222 -25.84 -10.00 4.23
CA GLU A 222 -24.70 -9.07 4.20
C GLU A 222 -24.79 -8.18 2.95
N PRO A 223 -24.51 -6.85 3.04
CA PRO A 223 -24.43 -6.00 1.86
C PRO A 223 -23.26 -6.49 0.99
N LYS A 224 -23.58 -6.98 -0.21
CA LYS A 224 -22.61 -7.47 -1.20
C LYS A 224 -21.54 -6.41 -1.44
N SER A 225 -20.33 -6.61 -0.91
CA SER A 225 -19.21 -5.72 -1.18
C SER A 225 -18.82 -5.87 -2.65
N GLY A 226 -18.50 -4.78 -3.33
CA GLY A 226 -18.04 -4.81 -4.72
C GLY A 226 -18.82 -3.90 -5.65
N PHE A 227 -18.18 -3.57 -6.78
CA PHE A 227 -18.74 -2.65 -7.76
C PHE A 227 -19.78 -3.36 -8.62
N LYS A 228 -21.01 -2.85 -8.64
CA LYS A 228 -22.08 -3.39 -9.50
C LYS A 228 -21.72 -3.18 -10.97
N ALA A 229 -21.72 -4.27 -11.73
CA ALA A 229 -21.44 -4.28 -13.16
C ALA A 229 -22.31 -5.32 -13.87
N ALA A 230 -22.33 -5.28 -15.19
CA ALA A 230 -22.85 -6.37 -16.02
C ALA A 230 -21.67 -7.03 -16.74
N TYR A 231 -21.45 -8.33 -16.50
CA TYR A 231 -20.52 -9.12 -17.27
C TYR A 231 -21.11 -9.37 -18.66
N LEU A 232 -20.36 -8.96 -19.68
CA LEU A 232 -20.78 -9.07 -21.08
C LEU A 232 -20.22 -10.33 -21.75
N GLY A 233 -19.14 -10.89 -21.22
CA GLY A 233 -18.48 -12.05 -21.80
C GLY A 233 -16.96 -11.90 -21.83
N CYS A 234 -16.32 -12.80 -22.57
CA CYS A 234 -14.88 -12.75 -22.78
C CYS A 234 -14.48 -13.10 -24.21
N VAL A 235 -13.30 -12.64 -24.61
CA VAL A 235 -12.72 -12.87 -25.93
C VAL A 235 -11.29 -13.40 -25.73
N SER A 236 -10.95 -14.52 -26.36
CA SER A 236 -9.57 -15.00 -26.38
C SER A 236 -8.71 -14.07 -27.23
N VAL A 237 -7.59 -13.60 -26.68
CA VAL A 237 -6.64 -12.70 -27.35
C VAL A 237 -5.30 -13.39 -27.66
N GLY A 238 -5.23 -14.71 -27.48
CA GLY A 238 -4.04 -15.53 -27.73
C GLY A 238 -2.85 -15.09 -26.88
N CYS A 239 -1.65 -15.00 -27.48
CA CYS A 239 -0.43 -14.58 -26.80
C CYS A 239 -0.30 -13.05 -26.59
N LYS A 240 -1.32 -12.26 -26.93
CA LYS A 240 -1.25 -10.79 -26.90
C LYS A 240 -1.95 -10.22 -25.67
N GLY A 241 -1.19 -9.98 -24.60
CA GLY A 241 -1.71 -9.48 -23.32
C GLY A 241 -1.83 -7.96 -23.15
N SER A 242 -1.59 -7.14 -24.18
CA SER A 242 -1.46 -5.68 -24.03
C SER A 242 -2.80 -4.92 -24.06
N VAL A 243 -2.81 -3.66 -23.63
CA VAL A 243 -4.03 -2.84 -23.60
C VAL A 243 -4.65 -2.62 -24.99
N LYS A 244 -3.86 -2.75 -26.07
CA LYS A 244 -4.33 -2.57 -27.45
C LYS A 244 -5.41 -3.60 -27.82
N GLN A 245 -5.32 -4.79 -27.25
CA GLN A 245 -6.26 -5.89 -27.52
C GLN A 245 -7.63 -5.66 -26.89
N ILE A 246 -7.73 -4.77 -25.89
CA ILE A 246 -9.01 -4.44 -25.25
C ILE A 246 -9.96 -3.77 -26.23
N GLU A 247 -9.47 -2.82 -27.03
CA GLU A 247 -10.32 -2.12 -27.99
C GLU A 247 -10.77 -3.05 -29.13
N GLU A 248 -9.86 -3.91 -29.62
CA GLU A 248 -10.19 -4.93 -30.63
C GLU A 248 -11.20 -5.95 -30.10
N ALA A 249 -11.02 -6.43 -28.86
CA ALA A 249 -11.94 -7.36 -28.20
C ALA A 249 -13.33 -6.74 -27.99
N LEU A 250 -13.40 -5.48 -27.56
CA LEU A 250 -14.66 -4.75 -27.41
C LEU A 250 -15.39 -4.60 -28.75
N LYS A 251 -14.70 -4.20 -29.82
CA LYS A 251 -15.29 -4.08 -31.16
C LYS A 251 -15.81 -5.43 -31.66
N PHE A 252 -15.02 -6.49 -31.51
CA PHE A 252 -15.41 -7.84 -31.93
C PHE A 252 -16.63 -8.35 -31.15
N HIS A 253 -16.62 -8.18 -29.83
CA HIS A 253 -17.66 -8.68 -28.94
C HIS A 253 -18.97 -7.93 -29.15
N LEU A 254 -18.95 -6.59 -29.13
CA LEU A 254 -20.17 -5.77 -29.24
C LEU A 254 -20.90 -5.93 -30.57
N ASN A 255 -20.18 -6.23 -31.65
CA ASN A 255 -20.80 -6.52 -32.96
C ASN A 255 -21.61 -7.83 -32.99
N LYS A 256 -21.35 -8.75 -32.06
CA LYS A 256 -22.03 -10.05 -31.95
C LYS A 256 -22.91 -10.16 -30.70
N PHE A 257 -22.95 -9.11 -29.89
CA PHE A 257 -23.51 -9.14 -28.55
C PHE A 257 -25.01 -8.84 -28.56
N GLU A 258 -25.83 -9.74 -28.03
CA GLU A 258 -27.24 -9.48 -27.74
C GLU A 258 -27.42 -8.97 -26.30
N ILE A 259 -28.30 -8.00 -26.10
CA ILE A 259 -28.54 -7.37 -24.77
C ILE A 259 -28.96 -8.40 -23.71
N ASN A 260 -29.56 -9.52 -24.11
CA ASN A 260 -30.02 -10.58 -23.21
C ASN A 260 -28.88 -11.43 -22.62
N ASP A 261 -27.65 -11.35 -23.15
CA ASP A 261 -26.50 -12.11 -22.67
C ASP A 261 -25.81 -11.47 -21.45
N ARG A 262 -26.30 -10.31 -20.99
CA ARG A 262 -25.75 -9.59 -19.84
C ARG A 262 -26.01 -10.33 -18.54
N LYS A 263 -24.94 -10.65 -17.80
CA LYS A 263 -25.04 -11.22 -16.46
C LYS A 263 -24.76 -10.14 -15.41
N PRO A 264 -25.72 -9.78 -14.55
CA PRO A 264 -25.46 -8.88 -13.42
C PRO A 264 -24.42 -9.51 -12.47
N VAL A 265 -23.38 -8.75 -12.16
CA VAL A 265 -22.26 -9.20 -11.32
C VAL A 265 -21.82 -8.11 -10.33
N SER A 266 -21.15 -8.54 -9.26
CA SER A 266 -20.35 -7.68 -8.39
C SER A 266 -18.88 -7.92 -8.66
N ILE A 267 -18.12 -6.84 -8.87
CA ILE A 267 -16.66 -6.88 -9.01
C ILE A 267 -16.05 -6.56 -7.64
N GLU A 268 -15.49 -7.57 -6.98
CA GLU A 268 -14.73 -7.40 -5.75
C GLU A 268 -13.24 -7.31 -6.04
N ILE A 269 -12.64 -6.17 -5.70
CA ILE A 269 -11.19 -5.97 -5.82
C ILE A 269 -10.58 -6.17 -4.43
N GLY A 270 -9.96 -7.32 -4.22
CA GLY A 270 -9.25 -7.65 -2.99
C GLY A 270 -7.76 -7.27 -3.05
N GLU A 271 -7.02 -7.58 -2.00
CA GLU A 271 -5.59 -7.20 -1.89
C GLU A 271 -4.66 -7.96 -2.84
N ILE A 272 -5.06 -9.15 -3.31
CA ILE A 272 -4.22 -10.03 -4.15
C ILE A 272 -4.93 -10.52 -5.41
N ASN A 273 -6.22 -10.24 -5.59
CA ASN A 273 -7.04 -10.75 -6.68
C ASN A 273 -8.26 -9.87 -6.95
N VAL A 274 -8.81 -10.04 -8.16
CA VAL A 274 -10.15 -9.60 -8.53
C VAL A 274 -11.06 -10.82 -8.54
N LYS A 275 -12.22 -10.73 -7.88
CA LYS A 275 -13.29 -11.73 -7.93
C LYS A 275 -14.51 -11.15 -8.60
N ILE A 276 -15.13 -11.96 -9.46
CA ILE A 276 -16.41 -11.63 -10.06
C ILE A 276 -17.46 -12.53 -9.43
N LEU A 277 -18.47 -11.93 -8.80
CA LEU A 277 -19.54 -12.66 -8.13
C LEU A 277 -20.86 -12.46 -8.87
N LEU A 278 -21.65 -13.52 -9.00
CA LEU A 278 -23.04 -13.45 -9.44
C LEU A 278 -23.90 -12.78 -8.36
N GLU A 279 -25.12 -12.37 -8.73
CA GLU A 279 -26.10 -11.91 -7.74
C GLU A 279 -26.46 -12.97 -6.70
N THR A 280 -26.23 -14.25 -6.97
CA THR A 280 -26.40 -15.33 -5.97
C THR A 280 -25.31 -15.32 -4.90
N GLY A 281 -24.20 -14.61 -5.11
CA GLY A 281 -23.01 -14.64 -4.27
C GLY A 281 -22.00 -15.73 -4.69
N GLU A 282 -22.32 -16.55 -5.68
CA GLU A 282 -21.34 -17.49 -6.27
C GLU A 282 -20.24 -16.75 -7.02
N ILE A 283 -19.01 -17.26 -6.89
CA ILE A 283 -17.85 -16.76 -7.63
C ILE A 283 -17.94 -17.29 -9.06
N LEU A 284 -18.09 -16.38 -10.03
CA LEU A 284 -18.06 -16.72 -11.45
C LEU A 284 -16.64 -17.07 -11.89
N PHE A 285 -15.66 -16.25 -11.49
CA PHE A 285 -14.23 -16.52 -11.62
C PHE A 285 -13.41 -15.54 -10.77
N LYS A 286 -12.12 -15.86 -10.63
CA LYS A 286 -11.15 -15.11 -9.83
C LYS A 286 -9.81 -15.08 -10.55
N HIS A 287 -9.21 -13.91 -10.66
CA HIS A 287 -7.87 -13.73 -11.22
C HIS A 287 -6.97 -13.03 -10.21
N SER A 288 -5.77 -13.56 -9.99
CA SER A 288 -4.76 -12.84 -9.22
C SER A 288 -4.23 -11.64 -10.02
N PHE A 289 -3.69 -10.63 -9.34
CA PHE A 289 -3.05 -9.51 -10.05
C PHE A 289 -1.84 -9.94 -10.90
N MET A 290 -1.24 -11.12 -10.66
CA MET A 290 -0.17 -11.66 -11.51
C MET A 290 -0.71 -12.25 -12.80
N GLN A 291 -1.96 -12.71 -12.83
CA GLN A 291 -2.55 -13.22 -14.07
C GLN A 291 -3.01 -12.06 -14.97
N ILE A 292 -3.34 -10.89 -14.39
CA ILE A 292 -3.88 -9.75 -15.12
C ILE A 292 -2.77 -8.98 -15.86
N SER A 293 -2.72 -9.12 -17.19
CA SER A 293 -1.70 -8.52 -18.06
C SER A 293 -2.02 -7.10 -18.52
N SER A 294 -3.28 -6.68 -18.52
CA SER A 294 -3.69 -5.29 -18.76
C SER A 294 -5.13 -5.04 -18.34
N CYS A 295 -5.52 -3.77 -18.16
CA CYS A 295 -6.91 -3.36 -17.99
C CYS A 295 -7.13 -1.97 -18.59
N GLY A 296 -8.36 -1.66 -18.97
CA GLY A 296 -8.70 -0.38 -19.58
C GLY A 296 -10.14 -0.30 -20.06
N SER A 297 -10.45 0.80 -20.72
CA SER A 297 -11.70 1.04 -21.46
C SER A 297 -11.36 1.65 -22.82
N ALA A 298 -12.26 1.50 -23.79
CA ALA A 298 -12.09 2.17 -25.08
C ALA A 298 -12.49 3.66 -24.96
N PRO A 299 -11.76 4.60 -25.60
CA PRO A 299 -12.04 6.05 -25.46
C PRO A 299 -13.48 6.44 -25.82
N ASN A 300 -14.07 5.77 -26.80
CA ASN A 300 -15.43 6.04 -27.27
C ASN A 300 -16.51 5.26 -26.48
N LEU A 301 -16.11 4.41 -25.52
CA LEU A 301 -16.99 3.54 -24.73
C LEU A 301 -16.53 3.52 -23.25
N PRO A 302 -16.57 4.66 -22.55
CA PRO A 302 -15.99 4.79 -21.21
C PRO A 302 -16.69 3.94 -20.14
N ASN A 303 -17.94 3.56 -20.37
CA ASN A 303 -18.72 2.67 -19.50
C ASN A 303 -18.34 1.19 -19.64
N TYR A 304 -17.49 0.84 -20.62
CA TYR A 304 -17.08 -0.52 -20.89
C TYR A 304 -15.68 -0.74 -20.36
N VAL A 305 -15.59 -1.48 -19.26
CA VAL A 305 -14.36 -1.80 -18.56
C VAL A 305 -13.95 -3.21 -18.93
N ALA A 306 -12.67 -3.41 -19.22
CA ALA A 306 -12.14 -4.73 -19.46
C ALA A 306 -10.77 -4.92 -18.81
N TYR A 307 -10.45 -6.18 -18.53
CA TYR A 307 -9.10 -6.58 -18.20
C TYR A 307 -8.74 -7.87 -18.90
N ILE A 308 -7.45 -8.05 -19.18
CA ILE A 308 -6.90 -9.24 -19.82
C ILE A 308 -6.19 -10.04 -18.75
N ALA A 309 -6.51 -11.34 -18.64
CA ALA A 309 -5.84 -12.26 -17.73
C ALA A 309 -5.32 -13.49 -18.47
N GLY A 310 -4.15 -13.97 -18.06
CA GLY A 310 -3.54 -15.19 -18.52
C GLY A 310 -4.12 -16.42 -17.82
N GLU A 311 -3.96 -17.58 -18.45
CA GLU A 311 -4.24 -18.89 -17.84
C GLU A 311 -3.38 -19.11 -16.57
N GLU A 312 -2.14 -18.63 -16.61
CA GLU A 312 -1.19 -18.54 -15.50
C GLU A 312 -0.78 -17.08 -15.25
N ASN A 313 0.32 -16.86 -14.52
CA ASN A 313 0.90 -15.54 -14.36
C ASN A 313 1.28 -14.96 -15.73
N CYS A 314 1.15 -13.65 -15.90
CA CYS A 314 1.26 -13.00 -17.21
C CYS A 314 2.67 -13.03 -17.82
N ASP A 315 3.69 -13.38 -17.03
CA ASP A 315 5.08 -13.61 -17.44
C ASP A 315 5.30 -15.01 -18.03
N THR A 316 4.51 -16.01 -17.63
CA THR A 316 4.59 -17.40 -18.13
C THR A 316 3.45 -17.81 -19.05
N ALA A 317 2.33 -17.08 -19.02
CA ALA A 317 1.12 -17.41 -19.77
C ALA A 317 1.32 -17.25 -21.28
N ASN A 318 0.89 -18.27 -22.05
CA ASN A 318 0.88 -18.22 -23.51
C ASN A 318 -0.51 -17.88 -24.07
N ASN A 319 -1.56 -18.05 -23.27
CA ASN A 319 -2.92 -17.71 -23.63
C ASN A 319 -3.51 -16.68 -22.67
N PHE A 320 -4.06 -15.63 -23.26
CA PHE A 320 -4.72 -14.54 -22.57
C PHE A 320 -6.19 -14.42 -23.01
N VAL A 321 -7.02 -14.01 -22.07
CA VAL A 321 -8.46 -13.81 -22.27
C VAL A 321 -8.83 -12.41 -21.79
N CYS A 322 -9.52 -11.65 -22.63
CA CYS A 322 -10.08 -10.35 -22.30
C CYS A 322 -11.48 -10.51 -21.72
N TYR A 323 -11.71 -10.05 -20.49
CA TYR A 323 -12.99 -10.10 -19.78
C TYR A 323 -13.63 -8.72 -19.82
N ILE A 324 -14.88 -8.66 -20.29
CA ILE A 324 -15.56 -7.41 -20.63
C ILE A 324 -16.75 -7.19 -19.70
N PHE A 325 -16.84 -5.97 -19.18
CA PHE A 325 -17.86 -5.53 -18.24
C PHE A 325 -18.46 -4.19 -18.68
N TYR A 326 -19.73 -4.01 -18.40
CA TYR A 326 -20.40 -2.72 -18.50
C TYR A 326 -20.72 -2.20 -17.10
N VAL A 327 -20.48 -0.91 -16.88
CA VAL A 327 -20.87 -0.20 -15.67
C VAL A 327 -21.74 0.99 -16.01
N HIS A 328 -22.70 1.29 -15.14
CA HIS A 328 -23.66 2.36 -15.40
C HIS A 328 -23.06 3.76 -15.26
N ASP A 329 -22.01 3.91 -14.45
CA ASP A 329 -21.35 5.19 -14.19
C ASP A 329 -19.89 5.16 -14.67
N VAL A 330 -19.51 6.19 -15.43
CA VAL A 330 -18.15 6.39 -15.93
C VAL A 330 -17.18 6.60 -14.76
N SER A 331 -17.59 7.28 -13.69
CA SER A 331 -16.74 7.50 -12.52
C SER A 331 -16.41 6.16 -11.86
N LEU A 332 -17.40 5.28 -11.73
CA LEU A 332 -17.23 3.91 -11.27
C LEU A 332 -16.26 3.11 -12.17
N ALA A 333 -16.35 3.28 -13.49
CA ALA A 333 -15.43 2.67 -14.45
C ALA A 333 -13.98 3.04 -14.15
N TYR A 334 -13.71 4.32 -13.93
CA TYR A 334 -12.40 4.82 -13.55
C TYR A 334 -11.94 4.27 -12.20
N THR A 335 -12.82 4.23 -11.19
CA THR A 335 -12.47 3.69 -9.86
C THR A 335 -12.07 2.22 -9.94
N ILE A 336 -12.80 1.40 -10.71
CA ILE A 336 -12.49 -0.03 -10.92
C ILE A 336 -11.11 -0.16 -11.59
N LEU A 337 -10.89 0.55 -12.69
CA LEU A 337 -9.63 0.50 -13.44
C LEU A 337 -8.44 0.98 -12.61
N GLN A 338 -8.58 2.11 -11.92
CA GLN A 338 -7.54 2.63 -11.03
C GLN A 338 -7.23 1.66 -9.90
N SER A 339 -8.24 0.99 -9.34
CA SER A 339 -8.03 0.00 -8.29
C SER A 339 -7.23 -1.20 -8.82
N ILE A 340 -7.54 -1.73 -10.00
CA ILE A 340 -6.79 -2.83 -10.62
C ILE A 340 -5.34 -2.42 -10.94
N VAL A 341 -5.13 -1.22 -11.51
CA VAL A 341 -3.80 -0.69 -11.85
C VAL A 341 -2.96 -0.42 -10.59
N LEU A 342 -3.55 0.21 -9.57
CA LEU A 342 -2.87 0.56 -8.33
C LEU A 342 -2.33 -0.70 -7.64
N PHE A 343 -3.12 -1.77 -7.53
CA PHE A 343 -2.65 -3.00 -6.90
C PHE A 343 -1.54 -3.72 -7.68
N ARG A 344 -1.52 -3.60 -9.02
CA ARG A 344 -0.42 -4.11 -9.83
C ARG A 344 0.88 -3.32 -9.61
N ILE A 345 0.81 -1.99 -9.67
CA ILE A 345 1.95 -1.11 -9.39
C ILE A 345 2.46 -1.31 -7.94
N LEU A 346 1.55 -1.43 -6.97
CA LEU A 346 1.89 -1.66 -5.56
C LEU A 346 2.51 -3.04 -5.29
N LYS A 347 2.24 -4.05 -6.13
CA LYS A 347 2.86 -5.38 -6.04
C LYS A 347 4.25 -5.42 -6.69
N GLU A 348 4.49 -4.70 -7.77
CA GLU A 348 5.84 -4.58 -8.35
C GLU A 348 6.75 -3.68 -7.47
N ILE A 349 6.14 -2.71 -6.77
CA ILE A 349 6.74 -1.99 -5.63
C ILE A 349 6.98 -2.94 -4.42
N ARG A 350 6.31 -4.10 -4.33
CA ARG A 350 6.62 -5.12 -3.30
C ARG A 350 7.85 -5.95 -3.67
N GLU A 351 8.16 -6.12 -4.95
CA GLU A 351 9.40 -6.74 -5.44
C GLU A 351 10.62 -5.84 -5.21
N TRP A 352 10.43 -4.52 -5.32
CA TRP A 352 11.37 -3.50 -4.79
C TRP A 352 11.80 -3.78 -3.35
N VAL A 353 10.89 -4.26 -2.48
CA VAL A 353 11.18 -4.48 -1.05
C VAL A 353 12.05 -5.71 -0.83
N HIS A 354 11.87 -6.78 -1.60
CA HIS A 354 12.69 -7.99 -1.47
C HIS A 354 14.16 -7.68 -1.82
N VAL A 355 14.33 -6.87 -2.86
CA VAL A 355 15.63 -6.44 -3.37
C VAL A 355 16.27 -5.34 -2.52
N TYR A 356 15.50 -4.39 -1.97
CA TYR A 356 16.00 -3.40 -1.01
C TYR A 356 16.51 -4.07 0.29
N SER A 357 15.86 -5.14 0.75
CA SER A 357 16.34 -5.92 1.90
C SER A 357 17.67 -6.63 1.62
N ILE A 358 17.83 -7.22 0.43
CA ILE A 358 19.08 -7.87 -0.02
C ILE A 358 20.19 -6.83 -0.26
N ALA A 359 19.84 -5.65 -0.79
CA ALA A 359 20.76 -4.55 -1.00
C ALA A 359 21.24 -3.96 0.33
N GLN A 360 20.39 -3.88 1.37
CA GLN A 360 20.81 -3.45 2.71
C GLN A 360 21.77 -4.44 3.38
N GLU A 361 21.57 -5.76 3.25
CA GLU A 361 22.51 -6.76 3.77
C GLU A 361 23.87 -6.69 3.05
N LYS A 362 23.88 -6.50 1.72
CA LYS A 362 25.13 -6.43 0.93
C LYS A 362 25.88 -5.10 1.06
N TYR A 363 25.19 -3.96 1.16
CA TYR A 363 25.85 -2.65 1.30
C TYR A 363 26.40 -2.41 2.72
N TYR A 364 25.75 -2.94 3.75
CA TYR A 364 26.17 -2.73 5.15
C TYR A 364 26.90 -3.93 5.78
N GLY A 365 26.85 -5.13 5.17
CA GLY A 365 27.75 -6.24 5.52
C GLY A 365 29.22 -5.97 5.15
N ALA A 366 29.47 -5.10 4.16
CA ALA A 366 30.81 -4.64 3.79
C ALA A 366 31.32 -3.44 4.62
N VAL A 367 30.46 -2.84 5.46
CA VAL A 367 30.80 -1.73 6.37
C VAL A 367 30.52 -2.17 7.81
N GLY A 368 31.07 -3.34 8.16
CA GLY A 368 31.15 -3.82 9.53
C GLY A 368 32.27 -3.10 10.28
N PHE A 369 31.89 -2.39 11.34
CA PHE A 369 32.73 -1.83 12.41
C PHE A 369 34.12 -2.47 12.57
N SER A 370 35.17 -1.79 12.11
CA SER A 370 36.51 -1.91 12.68
C SER A 370 36.70 -0.81 13.73
N LYS A 371 36.52 -1.17 15.00
CA LYS A 371 37.00 -0.37 16.12
C LYS A 371 38.53 -0.41 16.12
N GLY A 372 39.15 0.75 15.92
CA GLY A 372 40.43 1.11 16.54
C GLY A 372 41.72 0.75 15.80
N GLN A 373 42.47 1.82 15.52
CA GLN A 373 43.94 1.95 15.41
C GLN A 373 44.65 1.68 14.07
N ASN A 374 45.32 2.77 13.65
CA ASN A 374 46.56 2.93 12.88
C ASN A 374 46.62 2.52 11.40
N HIS A 375 46.93 3.52 10.55
CA HIS A 375 47.52 3.37 9.21
C HIS A 375 48.83 2.56 9.29
N PRO A 376 49.19 1.75 8.27
CA PRO A 376 49.55 2.29 6.96
C PRO A 376 48.97 1.53 5.74
N SER A 377 49.12 2.19 4.58
CA SER A 377 48.92 1.74 3.19
C SER A 377 49.21 0.26 2.88
N ILE A 378 48.42 -0.37 1.98
CA ILE A 378 48.86 -1.23 0.85
C ILE A 378 47.66 -1.71 -0.01
N SER A 379 47.97 -1.85 -1.30
CA SER A 379 47.29 -2.31 -2.55
C SER A 379 45.97 -3.10 -2.54
N TYR A 380 45.15 -2.80 -3.54
CA TYR A 380 44.09 -3.66 -4.07
C TYR A 380 44.65 -4.91 -4.74
N GLY A 381 44.23 -6.08 -4.26
CA GLY A 381 44.35 -7.36 -4.97
C GLY A 381 42.95 -7.86 -5.34
N ASN A 382 42.72 -8.05 -6.63
CA ASN A 382 41.65 -8.89 -7.17
C ASN A 382 41.91 -10.32 -6.71
N GLU A 383 41.02 -10.89 -5.89
CA GLU A 383 40.67 -12.32 -5.84
C GLU A 383 39.67 -12.53 -4.70
N ASP A 384 38.85 -13.58 -4.81
CA ASP A 384 37.91 -14.09 -3.80
C ASP A 384 36.48 -13.48 -3.72
N ILE A 385 35.72 -13.64 -4.82
CA ILE A 385 34.25 -13.89 -4.75
C ILE A 385 33.90 -15.13 -5.60
N SER A 386 34.77 -16.14 -5.57
CA SER A 386 34.59 -17.44 -6.24
C SER A 386 34.19 -18.53 -5.26
N TYR A 387 33.42 -18.22 -4.21
CA TYR A 387 32.76 -19.24 -3.38
C TYR A 387 31.41 -18.68 -2.95
N PHE A 388 30.36 -19.52 -3.00
CA PHE A 388 28.93 -19.22 -2.77
C PHE A 388 28.09 -18.83 -3.99
N VAL A 389 28.27 -19.54 -5.09
CA VAL A 389 27.16 -19.90 -6.00
C VAL A 389 27.10 -21.42 -6.00
N ASN A 390 26.28 -22.01 -5.12
CA ASN A 390 25.69 -23.36 -5.24
C ASN A 390 25.11 -23.78 -3.88
N HIS A 391 23.83 -23.48 -3.67
CA HIS A 391 22.82 -24.38 -3.10
C HIS A 391 21.65 -23.56 -2.55
N LYS A 392 20.56 -23.51 -3.33
CA LYS A 392 19.17 -23.73 -2.93
C LYS A 392 18.26 -23.14 -4.00
N PHE A 393 17.71 -24.00 -4.85
CA PHE A 393 16.31 -24.06 -5.25
C PHE A 393 16.15 -25.35 -6.06
N SER A 394 15.68 -26.37 -5.36
CA SER A 394 14.97 -27.55 -5.89
C SER A 394 13.65 -27.61 -5.15
#